data_AF-A0A939A861-F1
#
_entry.id   AF-A0A939A861-F1
#
_cell.length_a   1.000
_cell.length_b   1.000
_cell.length_c   1.000
_cell.angle_alpha   90.00
_cell.angle_beta   90.00
_cell.angle_gamma   90.00
#
_symmetry.space_group_name_H-M   'P 1'
#
loop_
_entity.id
_entity.type
_entity.pdbx_description
1 polymer ?
#
loop_
_entity_poly.entity_id
_entity_poly.type
_entity_poly.pdbx_seq_one_letter_code
_entity_poly.pdbx_strand_id
1 'polypeptide(L)'
;MRNSSLGLLPEYLSPGCKEVEVLLAVKRICIFPCGGMKKVEATVARIASYIVNEELLPGKTMLMCVPAFLRGVEEDILMVENNPTVVIDCHGESCGSGLMALIGIPPAARIYIPDVVSQTGLTTGRNRQVLDAVGEKLAQEVAKRVSKVAQWMLDNPNYNYQTRKAKLLNQRLCEFSDQAIESFDYIQVEPAIYRPKFMPPLWDGISGIS
;
A
#
# COMPACT_ATOMS: atom_id res chain seq x y z
N MET A 1 26.17 11.49 -56.36
CA MET A 1 25.56 10.28 -55.76
C MET A 1 25.42 10.49 -54.26
N ARG A 2 24.16 10.47 -53.78
CA ARG A 2 23.64 10.09 -52.45
C ARG A 2 24.21 10.71 -51.15
N ASN A 3 23.32 11.50 -50.53
CA ASN A 3 22.87 11.54 -49.12
C ASN A 3 23.89 11.72 -47.99
N SER A 4 23.85 12.73 -47.11
CA SER A 4 22.74 13.36 -46.34
C SER A 4 21.98 12.39 -45.43
N SER A 5 22.35 12.35 -44.15
CA SER A 5 21.41 12.21 -43.03
C SER A 5 22.16 12.42 -41.71
N LEU A 6 22.16 13.66 -41.23
CA LEU A 6 22.11 13.96 -39.80
C LEU A 6 20.97 13.13 -39.22
N GLY A 7 21.28 12.24 -38.27
CA GLY A 7 20.29 11.46 -37.53
C GLY A 7 19.43 12.41 -36.70
N LEU A 8 18.25 12.71 -37.24
CA LEU A 8 17.18 13.43 -36.56
C LEU A 8 16.76 12.65 -35.31
N LEU A 9 16.84 13.32 -34.16
CA LEU A 9 16.12 12.94 -32.95
C LEU A 9 14.61 12.93 -33.26
N PRO A 10 13.82 11.96 -32.78
CA PRO A 10 12.37 11.97 -32.99
C PRO A 10 11.73 13.14 -32.24
N GLU A 11 11.32 14.12 -33.03
CA GLU A 11 10.51 15.27 -32.70
C GLU A 11 9.04 14.84 -32.56
N TYR A 12 8.65 14.30 -31.39
CA TYR A 12 7.23 14.13 -31.04
C TYR A 12 7.00 14.31 -29.54
N LEU A 13 7.14 15.56 -29.07
CA LEU A 13 6.38 16.07 -27.93
C LEU A 13 5.63 17.31 -28.43
N SER A 14 4.44 17.10 -28.96
CA SER A 14 3.52 18.20 -29.27
C SER A 14 3.14 18.94 -27.99
N PRO A 15 3.26 20.27 -27.92
CA PRO A 15 2.83 21.05 -26.76
C PRO A 15 1.30 21.12 -26.77
N GLY A 16 0.65 20.30 -25.95
CA GLY A 16 -0.82 20.29 -25.88
C GLY A 16 -1.48 19.04 -25.30
N CYS A 17 -0.75 17.98 -24.98
CA CYS A 17 -1.34 16.88 -24.22
C CYS A 17 -1.50 17.33 -22.76
N LYS A 18 -2.73 17.75 -22.40
CA LYS A 18 -3.19 17.64 -21.01
C LYS A 18 -2.83 16.25 -20.53
N GLU A 19 -2.28 16.12 -19.32
CA GLU A 19 -2.07 14.83 -18.67
C GLU A 19 -3.38 14.05 -18.73
N VAL A 20 -3.47 13.12 -19.68
CA VAL A 20 -4.58 12.18 -19.73
C VAL A 20 -4.27 11.23 -18.59
N GLU A 21 -5.01 11.37 -17.50
CA GLU A 21 -4.96 10.46 -16.36
C GLU A 21 -5.27 9.06 -16.89
N VAL A 22 -4.21 8.29 -17.17
CA VAL A 22 -4.35 6.98 -17.81
C VAL A 22 -4.89 6.03 -16.75
N LEU A 23 -6.18 5.72 -16.85
CA LEU A 23 -6.82 4.63 -16.11
C LEU A 23 -6.21 3.31 -16.59
N LEU A 24 -5.16 2.86 -15.90
CA LEU A 24 -4.54 1.57 -16.16
C LEU A 24 -5.23 0.52 -15.31
N ALA A 25 -5.66 -0.57 -15.94
CA ALA A 25 -6.06 -1.78 -15.22
C ALA A 25 -4.95 -2.16 -14.23
N VAL A 26 -5.32 -2.43 -12.98
CA VAL A 26 -4.37 -2.76 -11.92
C VAL A 26 -3.66 -4.07 -12.27
N LYS A 27 -2.34 -3.98 -12.50
CA LYS A 27 -1.51 -5.15 -12.84
C LYS A 27 -0.79 -5.75 -11.64
N ARG A 28 -0.47 -4.90 -10.66
CA ARG A 28 0.23 -5.28 -9.43
C ARG A 28 -0.25 -4.44 -8.26
N ILE A 29 -0.11 -5.00 -7.06
CA ILE A 29 -0.42 -4.35 -5.79
C ILE A 29 0.87 -4.12 -5.01
N CYS A 30 1.09 -2.91 -4.53
CA CYS A 30 2.16 -2.62 -3.58
C CYS A 30 1.70 -2.98 -2.16
N ILE A 31 2.47 -3.79 -1.44
CA ILE A 31 2.24 -4.10 -0.04
C ILE A 31 3.26 -3.33 0.79
N PHE A 32 2.74 -2.53 1.71
CA PHE A 32 3.55 -1.75 2.64
C PHE A 32 3.36 -2.27 4.08
N PRO A 33 4.24 -3.18 4.54
CA PRO A 33 4.33 -3.48 5.96
C PRO A 33 4.95 -2.31 6.72
N CYS A 34 4.26 -1.79 7.74
CA CYS A 34 4.84 -0.78 8.63
C CYS A 34 6.20 -1.26 9.18
N GLY A 35 7.21 -0.38 9.16
CA GLY A 35 8.58 -0.70 9.58
C GLY A 35 8.77 -0.97 11.07
N GLY A 36 7.72 -0.74 11.88
CA GLY A 36 7.61 -0.92 13.34
C GLY A 36 8.91 -1.18 14.09
N MET A 37 9.50 -0.10 14.63
CA MET A 37 10.79 -0.19 15.32
C MET A 37 10.68 -1.02 16.60
N LYS A 38 11.36 -2.17 16.63
CA LYS A 38 11.58 -3.03 17.81
C LYS A 38 10.34 -3.69 18.42
N LYS A 39 9.17 -3.65 17.77
CA LYS A 39 7.91 -4.27 18.24
C LYS A 39 7.60 -5.58 17.49
N VAL A 40 6.92 -6.55 18.12
CA VAL A 40 6.70 -7.90 17.56
C VAL A 40 5.69 -7.87 16.39
N GLU A 41 4.71 -6.98 16.47
CA GLU A 41 3.67 -6.74 15.45
C GLU A 41 4.29 -6.39 14.09
N ALA A 42 5.45 -5.71 14.09
CA ALA A 42 6.17 -5.39 12.86
C ALA A 42 6.71 -6.64 12.15
N THR A 43 7.01 -7.69 12.91
CA THR A 43 7.40 -9.00 12.37
C THR A 43 6.17 -9.71 11.83
N VAL A 44 5.03 -9.63 12.52
CA VAL A 44 3.74 -10.13 12.00
C VAL A 44 3.41 -9.48 10.64
N ALA A 45 3.51 -8.16 10.52
CA ALA A 45 3.26 -7.46 9.26
C ALA A 45 4.22 -7.89 8.14
N ARG A 46 5.53 -7.99 8.43
CA ARG A 46 6.53 -8.43 7.45
C ARG A 46 6.29 -9.87 6.98
N ILE A 47 6.06 -10.79 7.92
CA ILE A 47 5.76 -12.19 7.59
C ILE A 47 4.44 -12.29 6.81
N ALA A 48 3.40 -11.54 7.19
CA ALA A 48 2.15 -11.49 6.43
C ALA A 48 2.39 -11.01 4.99
N SER A 49 3.21 -9.97 4.78
CA SER A 49 3.58 -9.50 3.46
C SER A 49 4.32 -10.55 2.64
N TYR A 50 5.25 -11.30 3.23
CA TYR A 50 5.94 -12.40 2.55
C TYR A 50 4.98 -13.52 2.16
N ILE A 51 4.09 -13.95 3.06
CA ILE A 51 3.06 -14.95 2.77
C ILE A 51 2.20 -14.50 1.57
N VAL A 52 1.77 -13.24 1.55
CA VAL A 52 1.00 -12.73 0.41
C VAL A 52 1.81 -12.78 -0.87
N ASN A 53 3.05 -12.30 -0.83
CA ASN A 53 3.87 -12.12 -2.02
C ASN A 53 4.44 -13.41 -2.61
N GLU A 54 4.71 -14.40 -1.76
CA GLU A 54 5.38 -15.65 -2.15
C GLU A 54 4.39 -16.80 -2.30
N GLU A 55 3.32 -16.83 -1.50
CA GLU A 55 2.38 -17.96 -1.46
C GLU A 55 1.02 -17.61 -2.07
N LEU A 56 0.38 -16.52 -1.63
CA LEU A 56 -1.02 -16.25 -1.98
C LEU A 56 -1.18 -15.58 -3.35
N LEU A 57 -0.30 -14.64 -3.70
CA LEU A 57 -0.39 -13.80 -4.91
C LEU A 57 0.96 -13.69 -5.64
N PRO A 58 1.64 -14.81 -5.96
CA PRO A 58 2.97 -14.78 -6.55
C PRO A 58 2.99 -14.02 -7.89
N GLY A 59 3.92 -13.06 -8.00
CA GLY A 59 4.11 -12.23 -9.18
C GLY A 59 3.05 -11.13 -9.41
N LYS A 60 2.05 -11.04 -8.53
CA LYS A 60 0.97 -10.03 -8.56
C LYS A 60 1.14 -8.92 -7.53
N THR A 61 2.04 -9.10 -6.58
CA THR A 61 2.34 -8.09 -5.55
C THR A 61 3.79 -7.67 -5.60
N MET A 62 4.08 -6.55 -4.95
CA MET A 62 5.43 -6.04 -4.74
C MET A 62 5.56 -5.62 -3.28
N LEU A 63 6.73 -5.83 -2.69
CA LEU A 63 7.01 -5.44 -1.32
C LEU A 63 7.77 -4.13 -1.28
N MET A 64 7.19 -3.12 -0.65
CA MET A 64 7.88 -1.85 -0.45
C MET A 64 8.97 -1.99 0.61
N CYS A 65 10.15 -1.43 0.32
CA CYS A 65 11.22 -1.31 1.29
C CYS A 65 11.20 0.10 1.92
N VAL A 66 10.72 0.21 3.16
CA VAL A 66 10.61 1.51 3.87
C VAL A 66 11.93 2.30 3.87
N PRO A 67 13.11 1.70 4.18
CA PRO A 67 14.37 2.44 4.10
C PRO A 67 14.71 2.94 2.70
N ALA A 68 14.49 2.13 1.65
CA ALA A 68 14.77 2.53 0.27
C ALA A 68 13.83 3.66 -0.18
N PHE A 69 12.54 3.52 0.13
CA PHE A 69 11.54 4.54 -0.12
C PHE A 69 11.88 5.88 0.57
N LEU A 70 12.23 5.86 1.85
CA LEU A 70 12.66 7.06 2.59
C LEU A 70 13.96 7.69 2.06
N ARG A 71 14.80 6.90 1.39
CA ARG A 71 16.02 7.39 0.72
C ARG A 71 15.76 7.91 -0.68
N GLY A 72 14.52 7.87 -1.15
CA GLY A 72 14.14 8.30 -2.48
C GLY A 72 14.68 7.41 -3.58
N VAL A 73 14.84 6.11 -3.30
CA VAL A 73 15.17 5.11 -4.32
C VAL A 73 14.04 5.12 -5.36
N GLU A 74 14.41 5.34 -6.63
CA GLU A 74 13.47 5.61 -7.72
C GLU A 74 12.49 4.45 -7.91
N GLU A 75 12.97 3.22 -7.82
CA GLU A 75 12.15 2.02 -7.99
C GLU A 75 11.04 1.91 -6.94
N ASP A 76 11.34 2.22 -5.67
CA ASP A 76 10.37 2.21 -4.58
C ASP A 76 9.38 3.39 -4.70
N ILE A 77 9.82 4.56 -5.15
CA ILE A 77 8.91 5.69 -5.42
C ILE A 77 7.92 5.31 -6.51
N LEU A 78 8.43 4.87 -7.68
CA LEU A 78 7.61 4.50 -8.83
C LEU A 78 6.65 3.35 -8.51
N MET A 79 7.02 2.45 -7.58
CA MET A 79 6.15 1.40 -7.10
C MET A 79 4.85 1.96 -6.52
N VAL A 80 4.95 2.99 -5.68
CA VAL A 80 3.82 3.63 -4.99
C VAL A 80 3.04 4.56 -5.89
N GLU A 81 3.73 5.29 -6.76
CA GLU A 81 3.07 6.23 -7.68
C GLU A 81 2.15 5.52 -8.68
N ASN A 82 2.57 4.34 -9.14
CA ASN A 82 1.94 3.66 -10.27
C ASN A 82 1.02 2.50 -9.88
N ASN A 83 0.96 2.12 -8.59
CA ASN A 83 0.21 0.95 -8.15
C ASN A 83 -0.57 1.24 -6.88
N PRO A 84 -1.80 0.68 -6.74
CA PRO A 84 -2.52 0.74 -5.47
C PRO A 84 -1.67 0.12 -4.37
N THR A 85 -1.62 0.81 -3.24
CA THR A 85 -0.84 0.39 -2.07
C THR A 85 -1.76 -0.06 -0.94
N VAL A 86 -1.57 -1.29 -0.47
CA VAL A 86 -2.19 -1.81 0.76
C VAL A 86 -1.20 -1.65 1.91
N VAL A 87 -1.53 -0.80 2.87
CA VAL A 87 -0.71 -0.61 4.08
C VAL A 87 -1.12 -1.60 5.18
N ILE A 88 -0.14 -2.12 5.91
CA ILE A 88 -0.35 -2.95 7.11
C ILE A 88 0.17 -2.16 8.31
N ASP A 89 -0.75 -1.54 9.06
CA ASP A 89 -0.43 -0.76 10.25
C ASP A 89 -0.50 -1.62 11.51
N CYS A 90 0.56 -1.52 12.32
CA CYS A 90 0.81 -2.41 13.45
C CYS A 90 0.37 -1.83 14.81
N HIS A 91 0.32 -0.51 14.94
CA HIS A 91 0.13 0.21 16.20
C HIS A 91 -0.57 1.55 15.96
N GLY A 92 -0.96 2.24 17.03
CA GLY A 92 -1.69 3.52 16.97
C GLY A 92 -0.98 4.59 16.13
N GLU A 93 0.35 4.62 16.15
CA GLU A 93 1.17 5.56 15.38
C GLU A 93 1.02 5.39 13.86
N SER A 94 0.51 4.24 13.39
CA SER A 94 0.11 3.99 11.99
C SER A 94 1.15 4.45 10.96
N CYS A 95 2.43 4.14 11.19
CA CYS A 95 3.53 4.72 10.43
C CYS A 95 3.46 4.43 8.92
N GLY A 96 2.79 3.34 8.49
CA GLY A 96 2.56 3.06 7.09
C GLY A 96 1.64 4.11 6.47
N SER A 97 0.46 4.30 7.08
CA SER A 97 -0.45 5.40 6.72
C SER A 97 0.22 6.77 6.83
N GLY A 98 0.98 7.03 7.89
CA GLY A 98 1.69 8.30 8.09
C GLY A 98 2.68 8.61 6.98
N LEU A 99 3.46 7.62 6.53
CA LEU A 99 4.39 7.80 5.42
C LEU A 99 3.66 8.07 4.09
N MET A 100 2.56 7.36 3.84
CA MET A 100 1.72 7.58 2.65
C MET A 100 1.14 9.01 2.64
N ALA A 101 0.68 9.50 3.78
CA ALA A 101 0.19 10.86 3.92
C ALA A 101 1.32 11.89 3.73
N LEU A 102 2.52 11.63 4.25
CA LEU A 102 3.71 12.48 4.08
C LEU A 102 4.06 12.69 2.60
N ILE A 103 3.91 11.66 1.77
CA ILE A 103 4.18 11.76 0.33
C ILE A 103 2.98 12.24 -0.49
N GLY A 104 1.84 12.51 0.16
CA GLY A 104 0.61 12.94 -0.51
C GLY A 104 -0.05 11.85 -1.38
N ILE A 105 0.25 10.58 -1.16
CA ILE A 105 -0.37 9.45 -1.86
C ILE A 105 -1.21 8.68 -0.85
N PRO A 106 -2.54 8.59 -1.00
CA PRO A 106 -3.38 7.80 -0.12
C PRO A 106 -3.16 6.29 -0.37
N PRO A 107 -3.19 5.46 0.67
CA PRO A 107 -3.26 4.02 0.47
C PRO A 107 -4.60 3.63 -0.12
N ALA A 108 -4.60 2.61 -0.97
CA ALA A 108 -5.81 2.02 -1.55
C ALA A 108 -6.64 1.28 -0.50
N ALA A 109 -5.96 0.67 0.47
CA ALA A 109 -6.57 0.05 1.63
C ALA A 109 -5.57 0.00 2.81
N ARG A 110 -6.11 -0.18 4.01
CA ARG A 110 -5.36 -0.35 5.25
C ARG A 110 -5.85 -1.60 5.97
N ILE A 111 -4.91 -2.44 6.38
CA ILE A 111 -5.13 -3.53 7.32
C ILE A 111 -4.56 -3.10 8.67
N TYR A 112 -5.37 -3.13 9.73
CA TYR A 112 -4.96 -2.69 11.06
C TYR A 112 -4.86 -3.88 12.03
N ILE A 113 -3.62 -4.27 12.37
CA ILE A 113 -3.34 -5.49 13.16
C ILE A 113 -4.04 -5.51 14.52
N PRO A 114 -4.10 -4.40 15.30
CA PRO A 114 -4.83 -4.40 16.57
C PRO A 114 -6.30 -4.83 16.45
N ASP A 115 -6.96 -4.51 15.34
CA ASP A 115 -8.34 -4.95 15.12
C ASP A 115 -8.41 -6.42 14.70
N VAL A 116 -7.42 -6.92 13.97
CA VAL A 116 -7.30 -8.36 13.67
C VAL A 116 -7.12 -9.15 14.97
N VAL A 117 -6.28 -8.66 15.88
CA VAL A 117 -6.08 -9.22 17.23
C VAL A 117 -7.41 -9.21 18.01
N SER A 118 -8.09 -8.06 18.05
CA SER A 118 -9.38 -7.91 18.74
C SER A 118 -10.43 -8.90 18.23
N GLN A 119 -10.50 -9.13 16.92
CA GLN A 119 -11.48 -10.03 16.31
C GLN A 119 -11.16 -11.51 16.46
N THR A 120 -9.87 -11.87 16.39
CA THR A 120 -9.44 -13.28 16.36
C THR A 120 -9.10 -13.81 17.76
N GLY A 121 -8.84 -12.92 18.72
CA GLY A 121 -8.30 -13.28 20.03
C GLY A 121 -6.85 -13.77 19.99
N LEU A 122 -6.18 -13.71 18.83
CA LEU A 122 -4.77 -14.07 18.69
C LEU A 122 -3.88 -12.98 19.29
N THR A 123 -2.68 -13.35 19.73
CA THR A 123 -1.66 -12.39 20.17
C THR A 123 -0.56 -12.26 19.12
N THR A 124 0.28 -11.24 19.26
CA THR A 124 1.34 -10.93 18.30
C THR A 124 2.56 -11.85 18.45
N GLY A 125 2.51 -12.77 19.42
CA GLY A 125 3.63 -13.60 19.84
C GLY A 125 4.55 -12.85 20.81
N ARG A 126 5.64 -13.50 21.21
CA ARG A 126 6.54 -12.95 22.25
C ARG A 126 7.91 -12.51 21.72
N ASN A 127 8.29 -12.95 20.53
CA ASN A 127 9.62 -12.73 19.99
C ASN A 127 9.56 -11.99 18.65
N ARG A 128 10.24 -10.84 18.60
CA ARG A 128 10.33 -9.99 17.40
C ARG A 128 11.26 -10.55 16.32
N GLN A 129 12.18 -11.45 16.63
CA GLN A 129 13.12 -12.00 15.64
C GLN A 129 12.49 -13.15 14.86
N VAL A 130 11.78 -14.03 15.56
CA VAL A 130 11.12 -15.21 15.02
C VAL A 130 9.76 -15.33 15.69
N LEU A 131 8.70 -15.40 14.90
CA LEU A 131 7.35 -15.56 15.42
C LEU A 131 7.21 -16.95 16.06
N ASP A 132 6.44 -17.03 17.14
CA ASP A 132 5.94 -18.31 17.63
C ASP A 132 4.68 -18.70 16.86
N ALA A 133 4.16 -19.92 17.10
CA ALA A 133 2.99 -20.43 16.39
C ALA A 133 1.74 -19.53 16.51
N VAL A 134 1.61 -18.72 17.57
CA VAL A 134 0.49 -17.79 17.72
C VAL A 134 0.72 -16.55 16.83
N GLY A 135 1.93 -16.00 16.84
CA GLY A 135 2.33 -14.91 15.94
C GLY A 135 2.23 -15.30 14.47
N GLU A 136 2.63 -16.52 14.11
CA GLU A 136 2.49 -17.06 12.75
C GLU A 136 1.02 -17.16 12.32
N LYS A 137 0.14 -17.66 13.20
CA LYS A 137 -1.30 -17.67 12.93
C LYS A 137 -1.86 -16.27 12.72
N LEU A 138 -1.42 -15.30 13.52
CA LEU A 138 -1.84 -13.90 13.32
C LEU A 138 -1.32 -13.36 11.98
N ALA A 139 -0.09 -13.67 11.60
CA ALA A 139 0.47 -13.28 10.31
C ALA A 139 -0.33 -13.87 9.14
N GLN A 140 -0.76 -15.13 9.24
CA GLN A 140 -1.65 -15.75 8.26
C GLN A 140 -3.02 -15.04 8.19
N GLU A 141 -3.61 -14.67 9.32
CA GLU A 141 -4.88 -13.94 9.36
C GLU A 141 -4.78 -12.53 8.76
N VAL A 142 -3.66 -11.84 8.96
CA VAL A 142 -3.35 -10.58 8.29
C VAL A 142 -3.15 -10.80 6.79
N ALA A 143 -2.37 -11.81 6.39
CA ALA A 143 -2.10 -12.15 5.00
C ALA A 143 -3.37 -12.44 4.21
N LYS A 144 -4.31 -13.20 4.77
CA LYS A 144 -5.62 -13.49 4.14
C LYS A 144 -6.43 -12.21 3.86
N ARG A 145 -6.39 -11.24 4.77
CA ARG A 145 -7.11 -9.96 4.60
C ARG A 145 -6.44 -9.10 3.53
N VAL A 146 -5.11 -9.02 3.54
CA VAL A 146 -4.34 -8.33 2.49
C VAL A 146 -4.59 -8.98 1.12
N SER A 147 -4.52 -10.31 1.02
CA SER A 147 -4.71 -11.03 -0.24
C SER A 147 -6.13 -10.88 -0.76
N LYS A 148 -7.15 -10.90 0.11
CA LYS A 148 -8.54 -10.64 -0.28
C LYS A 148 -8.68 -9.28 -0.95
N VAL A 149 -8.13 -8.23 -0.33
CA VAL A 149 -8.18 -6.87 -0.87
C VAL A 149 -7.41 -6.78 -2.20
N ALA A 150 -6.18 -7.28 -2.22
CA ALA A 150 -5.30 -7.24 -3.38
C ALA A 150 -5.90 -8.01 -4.58
N GLN A 151 -6.39 -9.23 -4.36
CA GLN A 151 -7.03 -10.05 -5.38
C GLN A 151 -8.28 -9.36 -5.93
N TRP A 152 -9.11 -8.78 -5.07
CA TRP A 152 -10.30 -8.05 -5.54
C TRP A 152 -9.94 -6.86 -6.43
N MET A 153 -8.92 -6.08 -6.09
CA MET A 153 -8.44 -4.96 -6.94
C MET A 153 -7.90 -5.45 -8.28
N LEU A 154 -7.23 -6.61 -8.30
CA LEU A 154 -6.67 -7.21 -9.52
C LEU A 154 -7.77 -7.78 -10.44
N ASP A 155 -8.80 -8.38 -9.86
CA ASP A 155 -9.87 -9.06 -10.61
C ASP A 155 -10.97 -8.11 -11.07
N ASN A 156 -11.12 -6.95 -10.42
CA ASN A 156 -12.18 -6.01 -10.76
C ASN A 156 -11.71 -5.03 -11.86
N PRO A 157 -12.19 -5.18 -13.11
CA PRO A 157 -11.82 -4.27 -14.20
C PRO A 157 -12.33 -2.83 -14.00
N ASN A 158 -13.28 -2.63 -13.08
CA ASN A 158 -13.85 -1.32 -12.74
C ASN A 158 -13.13 -0.66 -11.56
N TYR A 159 -12.14 -1.31 -10.95
CA TYR A 159 -11.35 -0.70 -9.89
C TYR A 159 -10.37 0.32 -10.48
N ASN A 160 -10.81 1.58 -10.50
CA ASN A 160 -10.10 2.68 -11.13
C ASN A 160 -9.13 3.36 -10.17
N TYR A 161 -7.93 2.80 -10.01
CA TYR A 161 -6.86 3.46 -9.25
C TYR A 161 -6.21 4.57 -10.08
N GLN A 162 -6.27 5.80 -9.60
CA GLN A 162 -5.56 6.94 -10.18
C GLN A 162 -4.13 6.99 -9.65
N THR A 163 -3.16 6.93 -10.55
CA THR A 163 -1.74 7.11 -10.24
C THR A 163 -1.49 8.53 -9.72
N ARG A 164 -0.60 8.69 -8.74
CA ARG A 164 -0.28 9.99 -8.16
C ARG A 164 1.22 10.16 -8.03
N LYS A 165 1.72 11.36 -8.27
CA LYS A 165 3.13 11.68 -8.03
C LYS A 165 3.39 11.90 -6.55
N ALA A 166 4.46 11.28 -6.06
CA ALA A 166 4.93 11.42 -4.70
C ALA A 166 5.40 12.86 -4.52
N LYS A 167 4.79 13.56 -3.57
CA LYS A 167 5.29 14.84 -3.09
C LYS A 167 6.32 14.49 -2.03
N LEU A 168 7.60 14.39 -2.42
CA LEU A 168 8.68 14.34 -1.42
C LEU A 168 8.67 15.69 -0.68
N LEU A 169 7.86 15.78 0.38
CA LEU A 169 7.87 16.94 1.26
C LEU A 169 9.27 17.00 1.88
N ASN A 170 9.87 18.19 1.94
CA ASN A 170 11.11 18.45 2.69
C ASN A 170 10.93 18.31 4.22
N GLN A 171 10.00 17.48 4.66
CA GLN A 171 9.56 17.28 6.03
C GLN A 171 10.06 15.93 6.54
N ARG A 172 10.39 15.87 7.84
CA ARG A 172 10.85 14.63 8.45
C ARG A 172 9.66 13.78 8.88
N LEU A 173 9.81 12.44 8.81
CA LEU A 173 8.80 11.50 9.31
C LEU A 173 8.43 11.75 10.78
N CYS A 174 9.37 12.28 11.58
CA CYS A 174 9.15 12.62 12.99
C CYS A 174 8.37 13.92 13.22
N GLU A 175 8.13 14.72 12.18
CA GLU A 175 7.35 15.97 12.24
C GLU A 175 5.89 15.75 11.83
N PHE A 176 5.54 14.51 11.47
CA PHE A 176 4.21 14.17 10.98
C PHE A 176 3.25 13.89 12.14
N SER A 177 2.16 14.64 12.19
CA SER A 177 1.14 14.56 13.24
C SER A 177 0.03 13.57 12.91
N ASP A 178 -0.68 13.11 13.94
CA ASP A 178 -1.88 12.26 13.81
C ASP A 178 -2.93 12.87 12.84
N GLN A 179 -2.98 14.20 12.74
CA GLN A 179 -3.88 14.96 11.86
C GLN A 179 -3.79 14.57 10.39
N ALA A 180 -2.60 14.17 9.92
CA ALA A 180 -2.45 13.83 8.52
C ALA A 180 -2.84 12.37 8.22
N ILE A 181 -2.85 11.48 9.21
CA ILE A 181 -3.53 10.17 9.09
C ILE A 181 -5.05 10.37 9.15
N GLU A 182 -5.54 11.27 10.01
CA GLU A 182 -6.96 11.65 10.08
C GLU A 182 -7.47 12.19 8.73
N SER A 183 -6.60 12.84 7.94
CA SER A 183 -6.95 13.34 6.60
C SER A 183 -7.41 12.25 5.62
N PHE A 184 -7.07 10.98 5.88
CA PHE A 184 -7.55 9.88 5.05
C PHE A 184 -9.02 9.52 5.29
N ASP A 185 -9.62 9.94 6.41
CA ASP A 185 -11.02 9.68 6.74
C ASP A 185 -11.39 8.21 6.47
N TYR A 186 -10.65 7.30 7.13
CA TYR A 186 -10.78 5.86 6.91
C TYR A 186 -12.19 5.39 7.26
N ILE A 187 -12.83 4.69 6.33
CA ILE A 187 -14.04 3.93 6.61
C ILE A 187 -13.71 2.45 6.71
N GLN A 188 -14.34 1.77 7.65
CA GLN A 188 -14.24 0.31 7.75
C GLN A 188 -15.11 -0.32 6.66
N VAL A 189 -14.49 -1.09 5.78
CA VAL A 189 -15.19 -1.85 4.73
C VAL A 189 -15.62 -3.21 5.27
N GLU A 190 -14.73 -3.82 6.04
CA GLU A 190 -14.90 -5.09 6.73
C GLU A 190 -14.09 -5.09 8.01
N PRO A 191 -14.33 -6.03 8.93
CA PRO A 191 -13.55 -6.14 10.16
C PRO A 191 -12.03 -6.09 9.90
N ALA A 192 -11.38 -5.05 10.45
CA ALA A 192 -9.94 -4.75 10.30
C ALA A 192 -9.46 -4.38 8.89
N ILE A 193 -10.37 -4.16 7.94
CA ILE A 193 -10.10 -3.71 6.57
C ILE A 193 -10.70 -2.31 6.39
N TYR A 194 -9.84 -1.36 6.08
CA TYR A 194 -10.18 0.05 5.94
C TYR A 194 -9.81 0.57 4.56
N ARG A 195 -10.47 1.64 4.13
CA ARG A 195 -10.05 2.44 2.97
C ARG A 195 -10.31 3.92 3.23
N PRO A 196 -9.53 4.84 2.65
CA PRO A 196 -9.91 6.25 2.67
C PRO A 196 -11.26 6.45 1.97
N LYS A 197 -12.15 7.28 2.52
CA LYS A 197 -13.52 7.47 2.00
C LYS A 197 -13.56 7.87 0.53
N PHE A 198 -12.62 8.70 0.11
CA PHE A 198 -12.48 9.23 -1.26
C PHE A 198 -11.76 8.28 -2.23
N MET A 199 -11.15 7.18 -1.74
CA MET A 199 -10.60 6.17 -2.64
C MET A 199 -11.73 5.38 -3.30
N PRO A 200 -11.51 4.81 -4.51
CA PRO A 200 -12.51 3.96 -5.14
C PRO A 200 -13.00 2.89 -4.16
N PRO A 201 -14.32 2.61 -4.13
CA PRO A 201 -14.83 1.59 -3.25
C PRO A 201 -14.16 0.26 -3.52
N LEU A 202 -13.99 -0.54 -2.47
CA LEU A 202 -13.74 -1.97 -2.64
C LEU A 202 -15.05 -2.64 -3.07
N TRP A 203 -15.30 -3.89 -2.67
CA TRP A 203 -16.62 -4.49 -2.83
C TRP A 203 -17.69 -3.66 -2.11
N ASP A 204 -18.95 -4.02 -2.34
CA ASP A 204 -20.13 -3.50 -1.65
C ASP A 204 -20.11 -3.93 -0.16
N GLY A 205 -19.12 -3.45 0.60
CA GLY A 205 -18.95 -3.68 2.02
C GLY A 205 -19.97 -2.85 2.81
N ILE A 206 -20.82 -3.58 3.55
CA ILE A 206 -22.02 -3.13 4.29
C ILE A 206 -22.92 -2.19 3.47
N SER A 207 -23.65 -2.78 2.53
CA SER A 207 -25.03 -2.39 2.25
C SER A 207 -25.85 -2.52 3.55
N GLY A 208 -25.91 -1.46 4.36
CA GLY A 208 -26.63 -1.54 5.64
C GLY A 208 -26.32 -0.42 6.62
N ILE A 209 -26.61 0.82 6.23
CA ILE A 209 -27.22 1.76 7.18
C ILE A 209 -28.63 1.99 6.64
N SER A 210 -29.54 1.12 7.06
CA SER A 210 -30.97 1.42 7.17
C SER A 210 -31.18 2.42 8.30
#